data_AF-A0A1Q5UN16-F1
#
_entry.id   AF-A0A1Q5UN16-F1
#
_cell.length_a   1.000
_cell.length_b   1.000
_cell.length_c   1.000
_cell.angle_alpha   90.00
_cell.angle_beta   90.00
_cell.angle_gamma   90.00
#
_symmetry.space_group_name_H-M   'P 1'
#
loop_
_entity.id
_entity.type
_entity.pdbx_description
1 polymer ?
#
loop_
_entity_poly.entity_id
_entity_poly.type
_entity_poly.pdbx_seq_one_letter_code
_entity_poly.pdbx_strand_id
1 'polypeptide(L)'
;MAFSAPDKHKAKFASQLALYIYELSTIQFSQIGRILHSDEPESLQLVLFSFRGSLIGPLSTSLEYFHRFRRAQTKAILQEHRGEQEWEAAAWFLEKAVTSMVTDEHIYGPFPLCHIDLHFNNILVDGDYNITGIIDWSHAQTVPIERFALIPEFIPPPAASATFKQAIIEFRDIWMLETIVFIFQSIAWCICEITYGIFEWVIPCTVAIVLFFVGIGLIFGVLFGFVELLGFAAKKYASSVRDARDRENFQEAKIDFYA
;
A
#
# COMPACT_ATOMS: atom_id res chain seq x y z
N MET A 1 17.53 -27.63 -21.35
CA MET A 1 16.79 -26.64 -20.55
C MET A 1 17.17 -25.26 -21.05
N ALA A 2 16.19 -24.38 -21.28
CA ALA A 2 16.47 -22.98 -21.58
C ALA A 2 16.90 -22.29 -20.27
N PHE A 3 18.10 -21.72 -20.25
CA PHE A 3 18.65 -21.04 -19.06
C PHE A 3 18.24 -19.56 -19.01
N SER A 4 17.53 -19.07 -20.03
CA SER A 4 17.12 -17.68 -20.16
C SER A 4 15.77 -17.56 -20.89
N ALA A 5 15.03 -16.49 -20.59
CA ALA A 5 13.82 -16.12 -21.33
C ALA A 5 14.17 -15.07 -22.42
N PRO A 6 13.58 -15.16 -23.63
CA PRO A 6 13.70 -14.13 -24.65
C PRO A 6 13.24 -12.77 -24.13
N ASP A 7 13.94 -11.69 -24.49
CA ASP A 7 13.70 -10.35 -23.96
C ASP A 7 12.24 -9.90 -24.08
N LYS A 8 11.59 -10.19 -25.22
CA LYS A 8 10.18 -9.85 -25.47
C LYS A 8 9.18 -10.44 -24.47
N HIS A 9 9.57 -11.46 -23.70
CA HIS A 9 8.70 -12.14 -22.74
C HIS A 9 9.05 -11.83 -21.27
N LYS A 10 10.18 -11.18 -20.99
CA LYS A 10 10.68 -10.95 -19.62
C LYS A 10 9.70 -10.15 -18.77
N ALA A 11 9.25 -8.99 -19.26
CA ALA A 11 8.28 -8.15 -18.55
C ALA A 11 6.97 -8.89 -18.25
N LYS A 12 6.39 -9.55 -19.27
CA LYS A 12 5.17 -10.35 -19.14
C LYS A 12 5.32 -11.46 -18.08
N PHE A 13 6.44 -12.17 -18.11
CA PHE A 13 6.73 -13.24 -17.15
C PHE A 13 6.87 -12.68 -15.73
N ALA A 14 7.64 -11.60 -15.54
CA ALA A 14 7.85 -10.98 -14.25
C ALA A 14 6.54 -10.45 -13.63
N SER A 15 5.69 -9.81 -14.44
CA SER A 15 4.37 -9.35 -13.99
C SER A 15 3.47 -10.50 -13.52
N GLN A 16 3.43 -11.62 -14.25
CA GLN A 16 2.66 -12.79 -13.80
C GLN A 16 3.21 -13.35 -12.49
N LEU A 17 4.53 -13.50 -12.38
CA LEU A 17 5.16 -13.99 -11.14
C LEU A 17 4.89 -13.07 -9.95
N ALA A 18 4.86 -11.76 -10.18
CA ALA A 18 4.53 -10.78 -9.15
C ALA A 18 3.08 -10.91 -8.67
N LEU A 19 2.13 -11.16 -9.59
CA LEU A 19 0.75 -11.44 -9.23
C LEU A 19 0.63 -12.72 -8.39
N TYR A 20 1.34 -13.79 -8.73
CA TYR A 20 1.34 -15.01 -7.91
C TYR A 20 1.89 -14.78 -6.50
N ILE A 21 3.02 -14.08 -6.39
CA ILE A 21 3.61 -13.76 -5.08
C ILE A 21 2.66 -12.85 -4.28
N TYR A 22 2.01 -11.89 -4.94
CA TYR A 22 0.99 -11.07 -4.31
C TYR A 22 -0.18 -11.91 -3.80
N GLU A 23 -0.75 -12.79 -4.63
CA GLU A 23 -1.83 -13.69 -4.22
C GLU A 23 -1.44 -14.53 -3.00
N LEU A 24 -0.25 -15.13 -2.99
CA LEU A 24 0.24 -15.88 -1.84
C LEU A 24 0.37 -15.03 -0.57
N SER A 25 0.77 -13.78 -0.69
CA SER A 25 0.87 -12.85 0.44
C SER A 25 -0.47 -12.55 1.11
N THR A 26 -1.59 -12.71 0.36
CA THR A 26 -2.95 -12.52 0.89
C THR A 26 -3.46 -13.73 1.66
N ILE A 27 -2.85 -14.90 1.50
CA ILE A 27 -3.22 -16.12 2.21
C ILE A 27 -2.46 -16.15 3.54
N GLN A 28 -3.13 -15.74 4.61
CA GLN A 28 -2.50 -15.44 5.90
C GLN A 28 -3.00 -16.34 7.04
N PHE A 29 -2.11 -16.65 7.96
CA PHE A 29 -2.38 -17.49 9.12
C PHE A 29 -1.90 -16.85 10.43
N SER A 30 -2.45 -17.33 11.54
CA SER A 30 -2.10 -16.88 12.90
C SER A 30 -0.85 -17.55 13.47
N GLN A 31 -0.36 -18.61 12.83
CA GLN A 31 0.86 -19.33 13.24
C GLN A 31 1.72 -19.69 12.04
N ILE A 32 2.99 -19.97 12.33
CA ILE A 32 4.03 -20.43 11.41
C ILE A 32 4.06 -21.96 11.46
N GLY A 33 3.79 -22.63 10.34
CA GLY A 33 3.78 -24.09 10.27
C GLY A 33 3.61 -24.60 8.85
N ARG A 34 3.88 -25.90 8.64
CA ARG A 34 3.60 -26.57 7.36
C ARG A 34 2.11 -26.81 7.24
N ILE A 35 1.57 -26.60 6.05
CA ILE A 35 0.17 -26.89 5.77
C ILE A 35 0.01 -28.39 5.54
N LEU A 36 -0.86 -29.02 6.31
CA LEU A 36 -1.38 -30.35 6.01
C LEU A 36 -2.86 -30.26 5.66
N HIS A 37 -3.21 -30.94 4.57
CA HIS A 37 -4.60 -31.24 4.26
C HIS A 37 -5.09 -32.27 5.29
N SER A 38 -6.14 -31.95 6.03
CA SER A 38 -6.80 -32.92 6.91
C SER A 38 -7.87 -33.70 6.12
N ASP A 39 -8.25 -34.87 6.60
CA ASP A 39 -9.36 -35.63 5.98
C ASP A 39 -10.74 -34.99 6.28
N GLU A 40 -10.79 -33.97 7.13
CA GLU A 40 -12.02 -33.23 7.41
C GLU A 40 -12.19 -32.08 6.41
N PRO A 41 -13.37 -31.95 5.77
CA PRO A 41 -13.65 -30.83 4.88
C PRO A 41 -13.39 -29.49 5.58
N GLU A 42 -12.65 -28.62 4.91
CA GLU A 42 -12.38 -27.22 5.32
C GLU A 42 -11.46 -27.00 6.54
N SER A 43 -10.89 -28.05 7.15
CA SER A 43 -9.91 -27.85 8.24
C SER A 43 -8.46 -27.95 7.74
N LEU A 44 -7.83 -26.78 7.53
CA LEU A 44 -6.40 -26.67 7.29
C LEU A 44 -5.67 -26.77 8.64
N GLN A 45 -4.81 -27.77 8.79
CA GLN A 45 -3.98 -27.91 9.99
C GLN A 45 -2.56 -27.43 9.72
N LEU A 46 -2.08 -26.55 10.60
CA LEU A 46 -0.68 -26.19 10.65
C LEU A 46 0.06 -27.18 11.55
N VAL A 47 1.08 -27.82 10.99
CA VAL A 47 1.86 -28.84 11.69
C VAL A 47 3.34 -28.49 11.77
N LEU A 48 4.05 -29.30 12.55
CA LEU A 48 5.51 -29.32 12.60
C LEU A 48 6.10 -29.39 11.19
N PHE A 49 7.12 -28.58 10.94
CA PHE A 49 7.89 -28.60 9.71
C PHE A 49 9.32 -29.07 9.99
N SER A 50 9.94 -29.71 8.99
CA SER A 50 11.33 -30.13 9.10
C SER A 50 12.23 -28.92 8.86
N PHE A 51 13.13 -28.68 9.81
CA PHE A 51 14.10 -27.61 9.76
C PHE A 51 15.49 -28.15 10.14
N ARG A 52 16.40 -28.22 9.16
CA ARG A 52 17.75 -28.80 9.31
C ARG A 52 17.75 -30.14 10.07
N GLY A 53 16.78 -31.00 9.78
CA GLY A 53 16.66 -32.35 10.37
C GLY A 53 15.95 -32.42 11.72
N SER A 54 15.43 -31.30 12.25
CA SER A 54 14.59 -31.27 13.45
C SER A 54 13.16 -30.86 13.10
N LEU A 55 12.16 -31.49 13.73
CA LEU A 55 10.77 -31.07 13.62
C LEU A 55 10.52 -29.87 14.54
N ILE A 56 10.00 -28.77 13.98
CA ILE A 56 9.78 -27.49 14.68
C ILE A 56 8.38 -26.97 14.36
N GLY A 57 7.74 -26.31 15.34
CA GLY A 57 6.47 -25.63 15.18
C GLY A 57 5.24 -26.41 15.69
N PRO A 58 4.03 -25.88 15.51
CA PRO A 58 3.74 -24.53 15.00
C PRO A 58 4.36 -23.45 15.89
N LEU A 59 4.85 -22.36 15.30
CA LEU A 59 5.42 -21.23 16.04
C LEU A 59 4.45 -20.05 16.01
N SER A 60 4.44 -19.27 17.08
CA SER A 60 3.50 -18.15 17.21
C SER A 60 4.14 -16.78 16.96
N THR A 61 5.46 -16.72 16.76
CA THR A 61 6.16 -15.44 16.54
C THR A 61 7.28 -15.52 15.51
N SER A 62 7.50 -14.41 14.79
CA SER A 62 8.63 -14.21 13.89
C SER A 62 9.97 -14.33 14.60
N LEU A 63 10.05 -13.82 15.83
CA LEU A 63 11.28 -13.89 16.63
C LEU A 63 11.65 -15.35 16.95
N GLU A 64 10.68 -16.19 17.31
CA GLU A 64 10.95 -17.62 17.54
C GLU A 64 11.46 -18.29 16.26
N TYR A 65 10.84 -18.00 15.11
CA TYR A 65 11.27 -18.53 13.81
C TYR A 65 12.74 -18.18 13.51
N PHE A 66 13.10 -16.90 13.55
CA PHE A 66 14.47 -16.47 13.23
C PHE A 66 15.49 -16.92 14.28
N HIS A 67 15.13 -16.95 15.56
CA HIS A 67 16.00 -17.45 16.61
C HIS A 67 16.30 -18.94 16.43
N ARG A 68 15.29 -19.77 16.13
CA ARG A 68 15.47 -21.21 15.82
C ARG A 68 16.33 -21.40 14.59
N PHE A 69 16.06 -20.63 13.52
CA PHE A 69 16.83 -20.66 12.28
C PHE A 69 18.31 -20.36 12.54
N ARG A 70 18.57 -19.25 13.25
CA ARG A 70 19.91 -18.79 13.57
C ARG A 70 20.65 -19.76 14.46
N ARG A 71 20.03 -20.24 15.54
CA ARG A 71 20.67 -21.17 16.48
C ARG A 71 21.11 -22.47 15.79
N ALA A 72 20.33 -22.99 14.85
CA ALA A 72 20.72 -24.17 14.08
C ALA A 72 21.93 -23.88 13.17
N GLN A 73 21.99 -22.70 12.54
CA GLN A 73 23.15 -22.29 11.75
C GLN A 73 24.39 -22.06 12.62
N THR A 74 24.26 -21.37 13.75
CA THR A 74 25.34 -21.19 14.73
C THR A 74 25.89 -22.55 15.17
N LYS A 75 25.03 -23.52 15.50
CA LYS A 75 25.46 -24.87 15.87
C LYS A 75 26.27 -25.55 14.74
N ALA A 76 25.83 -25.42 13.49
CA ALA A 76 26.55 -25.99 12.35
C ALA A 76 27.92 -25.31 12.15
N ILE A 77 27.98 -23.98 12.21
CA ILE A 77 29.24 -23.21 12.08
C ILE A 77 30.22 -23.61 13.18
N LEU A 78 29.79 -23.67 14.44
CA LEU A 78 30.65 -24.06 15.56
C LEU A 78 31.13 -25.52 15.50
N GLN A 79 30.40 -26.39 14.80
CA GLN A 79 30.82 -27.78 14.57
C GLN A 79 31.85 -27.89 13.44
N GLU A 80 31.64 -27.17 12.34
CA GLU A 80 32.51 -27.20 11.16
C GLU A 80 33.82 -26.43 11.36
N HIS A 81 33.77 -25.29 12.06
CA HIS A 81 34.88 -24.35 12.25
C HIS A 81 35.36 -24.28 13.71
N ARG A 82 35.36 -25.43 14.40
CA ARG A 82 35.67 -25.49 15.83
C ARG A 82 37.08 -24.98 16.12
N GLY A 83 37.20 -23.99 17.00
CA GLY A 83 38.48 -23.38 17.39
C GLY A 83 38.96 -22.27 16.46
N GLU A 84 38.21 -21.96 15.40
CA GLU A 84 38.48 -20.82 14.53
C GLU A 84 37.77 -19.56 15.08
N GLN A 85 38.51 -18.71 15.79
CA GLN A 85 37.95 -17.56 16.53
C GLN A 85 37.10 -16.61 15.67
N GLU A 86 37.45 -16.42 14.40
CA GLU A 86 36.71 -15.55 13.48
C GLU A 86 35.30 -16.09 13.21
N TRP A 87 35.17 -17.40 12.96
CA TRP A 87 33.89 -18.06 12.75
C TRP A 87 33.05 -18.11 14.03
N GLU A 88 33.68 -18.38 15.17
CA GLU A 88 33.01 -18.37 16.47
C GLU A 88 32.45 -16.97 16.81
N ALA A 89 33.24 -15.92 16.57
CA ALA A 89 32.83 -14.53 16.75
C ALA A 89 31.69 -14.14 15.79
N ALA A 90 31.79 -14.52 14.51
CA ALA A 90 30.75 -14.27 13.52
C ALA A 90 29.43 -14.98 13.91
N ALA A 91 29.51 -16.23 14.34
CA ALA A 91 28.34 -17.01 14.76
C ALA A 91 27.66 -16.39 15.99
N TRP A 92 28.45 -15.94 16.97
CA TRP A 92 27.93 -15.21 18.14
C TRP A 92 27.27 -13.89 17.74
N PHE A 93 27.92 -13.09 16.90
CA PHE A 93 27.38 -11.80 16.45
C PHE A 93 26.05 -11.96 15.71
N LEU A 94 25.99 -12.90 14.77
CA LEU A 94 24.77 -13.19 14.00
C LEU A 94 23.64 -13.72 14.90
N GLU A 95 23.95 -14.45 15.98
CA GLU A 95 22.95 -14.86 16.97
C GLU A 95 22.38 -13.68 17.75
N LYS A 96 23.21 -12.68 18.08
CA LYS A 96 22.75 -11.44 18.72
C LYS A 96 21.95 -10.53 17.79
N ALA A 97 22.23 -10.55 16.50
CA ALA A 97 21.53 -9.75 15.50
C ALA A 97 20.11 -10.24 15.17
N VAL A 98 19.63 -11.37 15.72
CA VAL A 98 18.30 -11.91 15.42
C VAL A 98 17.18 -10.90 15.68
N THR A 99 17.30 -10.11 16.73
CA THR A 99 16.26 -9.12 17.08
C THR A 99 16.16 -7.99 16.07
N SER A 100 17.22 -7.71 15.28
CA SER A 100 17.16 -6.71 14.21
C SER A 100 16.63 -7.28 12.89
N MET A 101 16.29 -8.57 12.84
CA MET A 101 15.70 -9.21 11.65
C MET A 101 14.18 -9.13 11.62
N VAL A 102 13.55 -8.70 12.71
CA VAL A 102 12.09 -8.68 12.86
C VAL A 102 11.65 -7.27 13.17
N THR A 103 10.59 -6.84 12.50
CA THR A 103 9.91 -5.58 12.76
C THR A 103 8.86 -5.77 13.84
N ASP A 104 8.74 -4.83 14.77
CA ASP A 104 7.85 -4.95 15.93
C ASP A 104 6.38 -5.19 15.51
N GLU A 105 5.98 -4.58 14.39
CA GLU A 105 4.64 -4.69 13.81
C GLU A 105 4.29 -6.12 13.35
N HIS A 106 5.28 -6.93 13.01
CA HIS A 106 5.09 -8.26 12.41
C HIS A 106 5.57 -9.41 13.30
N ILE A 107 5.88 -9.15 14.58
CA ILE A 107 6.29 -10.18 15.54
C ILE A 107 5.24 -11.29 15.64
N TYR A 108 3.95 -10.93 15.65
CA TYR A 108 2.83 -11.85 15.86
C TYR A 108 2.05 -12.15 14.56
N GLY A 109 2.66 -11.88 13.41
CA GLY A 109 2.04 -12.06 12.10
C GLY A 109 1.33 -10.80 11.59
N PRO A 110 0.45 -10.93 10.57
CA PRO A 110 0.02 -12.19 9.95
C PRO A 110 1.15 -12.94 9.24
N PHE A 111 1.06 -14.27 9.21
CA PHE A 111 2.07 -15.13 8.57
C PHE A 111 1.57 -15.61 7.19
N PRO A 112 2.09 -15.07 6.07
CA PRO A 112 1.69 -15.49 4.74
C PRO A 112 2.13 -16.92 4.40
N LEU A 113 1.35 -17.60 3.54
CA LEU A 113 1.73 -18.86 2.91
C LEU A 113 2.88 -18.63 1.94
N CYS A 114 3.87 -19.50 2.01
CA CYS A 114 5.11 -19.40 1.27
C CYS A 114 5.48 -20.75 0.65
N HIS A 115 5.88 -20.73 -0.62
CA HIS A 115 6.37 -21.91 -1.34
C HIS A 115 7.76 -22.39 -0.83
N ILE A 116 8.55 -21.48 -0.24
CA ILE A 116 9.94 -21.63 0.20
C ILE A 116 10.95 -21.92 -0.90
N ASP A 117 10.65 -22.86 -1.78
CA ASP A 117 11.56 -23.30 -2.84
C ASP A 117 11.11 -22.74 -4.21
N LEU A 118 10.71 -21.47 -4.24
CA LEU A 118 10.25 -20.85 -5.49
C LEU A 118 11.47 -20.42 -6.31
N HIS A 119 11.82 -21.23 -7.30
CA HIS A 119 12.85 -20.94 -8.30
C HIS A 119 12.37 -21.37 -9.68
N PHE A 120 13.12 -20.98 -10.72
CA PHE A 120 12.72 -21.16 -12.13
C PHE A 120 12.39 -22.60 -12.55
N ASN A 121 12.87 -23.65 -11.86
CA ASN A 121 12.50 -25.03 -12.20
C ASN A 121 11.13 -25.45 -11.64
N ASN A 122 10.64 -24.74 -10.62
CA ASN A 122 9.33 -24.98 -10.01
C ASN A 122 8.23 -24.11 -10.65
N ILE A 123 8.56 -23.41 -11.75
CA ILE A 123 7.64 -22.58 -12.52
C ILE A 123 7.48 -23.18 -13.92
N LEU A 124 6.26 -23.59 -14.24
CA LEU A 124 5.90 -24.10 -15.57
C LEU A 124 5.43 -22.96 -16.45
N VAL A 125 5.91 -22.92 -17.69
CA VAL A 125 5.51 -21.95 -18.69
C VAL A 125 5.11 -22.62 -20.00
N ASP A 126 4.15 -22.05 -20.72
CA ASP A 126 3.80 -22.47 -22.09
C ASP A 126 4.73 -21.83 -23.14
N GLY A 127 4.43 -22.07 -24.43
CA GLY A 127 5.22 -21.54 -25.56
C GLY A 127 5.21 -20.01 -25.69
N ASP A 128 4.24 -19.32 -25.07
CA ASP A 128 4.10 -17.87 -25.06
C ASP A 128 4.55 -17.24 -23.73
N TYR A 129 5.26 -18.02 -22.90
CA TYR A 129 5.74 -17.62 -21.57
C TYR A 129 4.61 -17.20 -20.62
N ASN A 130 3.40 -17.76 -20.77
CA ASN A 130 2.40 -17.70 -19.71
C ASN A 130 2.80 -18.70 -18.62
N ILE A 131 2.73 -18.29 -17.35
CA ILE A 131 2.90 -19.22 -16.23
C ILE A 131 1.64 -20.09 -16.17
N THR A 132 1.82 -21.40 -16.30
CA THR A 132 0.73 -22.39 -16.33
C THR A 132 0.62 -23.17 -15.04
N GLY A 133 1.66 -23.14 -14.20
CA GLY A 133 1.62 -23.78 -12.89
C GLY A 133 2.87 -23.52 -12.07
N ILE A 134 2.68 -23.58 -10.76
CA ILE A 134 3.75 -23.63 -9.76
C ILE A 134 3.69 -25.02 -9.13
N ILE A 135 4.83 -25.70 -9.07
CA ILE A 135 4.92 -27.11 -8.63
C ILE A 135 5.89 -27.27 -7.46
N ASP A 136 5.88 -28.46 -6.87
CA ASP A 136 6.72 -28.83 -5.72
C ASP A 136 6.43 -28.02 -4.44
N TRP A 137 5.14 -27.97 -4.07
CA TRP A 137 4.64 -27.41 -2.81
C TRP A 137 4.98 -28.27 -1.59
N SER A 138 5.85 -29.26 -1.71
CA SER A 138 6.15 -30.22 -0.65
C SER A 138 6.69 -29.55 0.63
N HIS A 139 7.37 -28.41 0.48
CA HIS A 139 7.92 -27.60 1.57
C HIS A 139 7.11 -26.33 1.90
N ALA A 140 5.90 -26.21 1.34
CA ALA A 140 5.07 -25.04 1.57
C ALA A 140 4.71 -24.88 3.06
N GLN A 141 4.88 -23.68 3.58
CA GLN A 141 4.61 -23.37 4.97
C GLN A 141 4.28 -21.89 5.13
N THR A 142 3.69 -21.52 6.26
CA THR A 142 3.51 -20.13 6.63
C THR A 142 4.81 -19.60 7.25
N VAL A 143 5.19 -18.36 6.95
CA VAL A 143 6.47 -17.78 7.37
C VAL A 143 6.31 -16.33 7.84
N PRO A 144 7.29 -15.78 8.59
CA PRO A 144 7.36 -14.33 8.84
C PRO A 144 7.39 -13.53 7.54
N ILE A 145 6.80 -12.34 7.54
CA ILE A 145 6.80 -11.46 6.37
C ILE A 145 8.22 -11.12 5.91
N GLU A 146 9.17 -11.00 6.86
CA GLU A 146 10.58 -10.73 6.55
C GLU A 146 11.24 -11.90 5.83
N ARG A 147 10.77 -13.14 6.03
CA ARG A 147 11.21 -14.30 5.24
C ARG A 147 10.48 -14.37 3.91
N PHE A 148 9.19 -14.04 3.87
CA PHE A 148 8.38 -14.02 2.65
C PHE A 148 8.95 -13.02 1.62
N ALA A 149 9.38 -11.84 2.07
CA ALA A 149 9.95 -10.79 1.22
C ALA A 149 11.26 -11.17 0.51
N LEU A 150 11.87 -12.31 0.86
CA LEU A 150 13.10 -12.81 0.24
C LEU A 150 12.84 -13.76 -0.93
N ILE A 151 11.58 -13.91 -1.36
CA ILE A 151 11.16 -14.83 -2.42
C ILE A 151 10.94 -14.04 -3.73
N PRO A 152 11.40 -14.56 -4.88
CA PRO A 152 12.11 -15.82 -5.10
C PRO A 152 13.53 -15.86 -4.50
N GLU A 153 14.04 -17.04 -4.13
CA GLU A 153 15.40 -17.14 -3.58
C GLU A 153 16.45 -17.08 -4.71
N PHE A 154 17.28 -16.03 -4.70
CA PHE A 154 18.29 -15.77 -5.75
C PHE A 154 19.72 -16.12 -5.33
N ILE A 155 19.89 -16.99 -4.32
CA ILE A 155 21.21 -17.35 -3.80
C ILE A 155 21.75 -18.58 -4.55
N PRO A 156 22.77 -18.43 -5.42
CA PRO A 156 23.36 -19.57 -6.10
C PRO A 156 24.12 -20.48 -5.12
N PRO A 157 23.91 -21.80 -5.15
CA PRO A 157 24.67 -22.73 -4.32
C PRO A 157 26.18 -22.66 -4.68
N PRO A 158 27.10 -22.64 -3.70
CA PRO A 158 28.54 -22.56 -3.97
C PRO A 158 29.04 -23.69 -4.88
N ALA A 159 28.49 -24.90 -4.71
CA ALA A 159 28.84 -26.09 -5.47
C ALA A 159 28.11 -26.22 -6.82
N ALA A 160 27.20 -25.30 -7.18
CA ALA A 160 26.48 -25.38 -8.44
C ALA A 160 27.37 -25.09 -9.65
N SER A 161 27.00 -25.64 -10.82
CA SER A 161 27.69 -25.35 -12.08
C SER A 161 27.61 -23.87 -12.45
N ALA A 162 28.60 -23.37 -13.18
CA ALA A 162 28.61 -21.98 -13.64
C ALA A 162 27.34 -21.62 -14.45
N THR A 163 26.85 -22.54 -15.27
CA THR A 163 25.62 -22.37 -16.05
C THR A 163 24.38 -22.25 -15.18
N PHE A 164 24.28 -23.03 -14.10
CA PHE A 164 23.17 -22.94 -13.15
C PHE A 164 23.21 -21.62 -12.36
N LYS A 165 24.40 -21.22 -11.91
CA LYS A 165 24.60 -19.93 -11.23
C LYS A 165 24.19 -18.77 -12.13
N GLN A 166 24.58 -18.82 -13.41
CA GLN A 166 24.22 -17.81 -14.40
C GLN A 166 22.70 -17.73 -14.60
N ALA A 167 22.00 -18.86 -14.66
CA ALA A 167 20.54 -18.88 -14.77
C ALA A 167 19.84 -18.25 -13.55
N ILE A 168 20.35 -18.48 -12.33
CA ILE A 168 19.83 -17.82 -11.11
C ILE A 168 20.02 -16.31 -11.19
N ILE A 169 21.19 -15.85 -11.64
CA ILE A 169 21.49 -14.42 -11.79
C ILE A 169 20.57 -13.79 -12.84
N GLU A 170 20.38 -14.44 -13.98
CA GLU A 170 19.48 -13.93 -15.02
C GLU A 170 18.02 -13.89 -14.55
N PHE A 171 17.57 -14.91 -13.83
CA PHE A 171 16.24 -14.94 -13.23
C PHE A 171 16.06 -13.81 -12.21
N ARG A 172 17.07 -13.57 -11.36
CA ARG A 172 17.11 -12.41 -10.45
C ARG A 172 17.01 -11.10 -11.21
N ASP A 173 17.78 -10.94 -12.27
CA ASP A 173 17.85 -9.68 -13.01
C ASP A 173 16.51 -9.40 -13.72
N ILE A 174 15.86 -10.42 -14.29
CA ILE A 174 14.50 -10.31 -14.82
C ILE A 174 13.54 -9.86 -13.73
N TRP A 175 13.55 -10.53 -12.58
CA TRP A 175 12.67 -10.19 -11.47
C TRP A 175 12.91 -8.78 -10.94
N MET A 176 14.15 -8.42 -10.64
CA MET A 176 14.50 -7.16 -10.02
C MET A 176 14.24 -5.99 -10.96
N LEU A 177 14.67 -6.08 -12.22
CA LEU A 177 14.53 -4.97 -13.17
C LEU A 177 13.08 -4.73 -13.53
N GLU A 178 12.33 -5.78 -13.87
CA GLU A 178 10.96 -5.64 -14.35
C GLU A 178 9.98 -5.33 -13.20
N THR A 179 10.16 -5.93 -12.02
CA THR A 179 9.29 -5.65 -10.86
C THR A 179 9.53 -4.25 -10.31
N ILE A 180 10.78 -3.76 -10.27
CA ILE A 180 11.05 -2.38 -9.88
C ILE A 180 10.40 -1.41 -10.88
N VAL A 181 10.59 -1.62 -12.17
CA VAL A 181 9.97 -0.78 -13.21
C VAL A 181 8.45 -0.78 -13.09
N PHE A 182 7.84 -1.95 -12.86
CA PHE A 182 6.41 -2.08 -12.63
C PHE A 182 5.94 -1.29 -11.41
N ILE A 183 6.60 -1.44 -10.25
CA ILE A 183 6.27 -0.71 -9.03
C ILE A 183 6.36 0.81 -9.26
N PHE A 184 7.43 1.29 -9.88
CA PHE A 184 7.59 2.72 -10.18
C PHE A 184 6.50 3.23 -11.13
N GLN A 185 6.13 2.45 -12.15
CA GLN A 185 5.03 2.80 -13.06
C GLN A 185 3.68 2.82 -12.35
N SER A 186 3.39 1.84 -11.49
CA SER A 186 2.14 1.81 -10.70
C SER A 186 2.06 2.95 -9.69
N ILE A 187 3.16 3.31 -9.03
CA ILE A 187 3.22 4.47 -8.14
C ILE A 187 3.02 5.76 -8.94
N ALA A 188 3.70 5.91 -10.08
CA ALA A 188 3.54 7.08 -10.93
C ALA A 188 2.10 7.22 -11.44
N TRP A 189 1.47 6.11 -11.83
CA TRP A 189 0.07 6.10 -12.24
C TRP A 189 -0.88 6.46 -11.09
N CYS A 190 -0.67 5.88 -9.90
CA CYS A 190 -1.46 6.21 -8.71
C CYS A 190 -1.32 7.70 -8.32
N ILE A 191 -0.10 8.25 -8.38
CA ILE A 191 0.15 9.68 -8.18
C ILE A 191 -0.60 10.49 -9.24
N CYS A 192 -0.54 10.11 -10.52
CA CYS A 192 -1.29 10.77 -11.58
C CYS A 192 -2.79 10.78 -11.31
N GLU A 193 -3.40 9.65 -10.97
CA GLU A 193 -4.83 9.54 -10.64
C GLU A 193 -5.21 10.38 -9.42
N ILE A 194 -4.40 10.35 -8.36
CA ILE A 194 -4.61 11.19 -7.17
C ILE A 194 -4.53 12.67 -7.55
N THR A 195 -3.52 13.08 -8.31
CA THR A 195 -3.39 14.48 -8.75
C THR A 195 -4.56 14.89 -9.64
N TYR A 196 -4.97 14.04 -10.58
CA TYR A 196 -6.07 14.31 -11.49
C TYR A 196 -7.41 14.41 -10.74
N GLY A 197 -7.67 13.50 -9.79
CA GLY A 197 -8.83 13.57 -8.90
C GLY A 197 -8.83 14.81 -8.00
N ILE A 198 -7.67 15.21 -7.48
CA ILE A 198 -7.53 16.49 -6.77
C ILE A 198 -7.86 17.67 -7.70
N PHE A 199 -7.35 17.67 -8.94
CA PHE A 199 -7.63 18.73 -9.91
C PHE A 199 -9.12 18.79 -10.32
N GLU A 200 -9.78 17.65 -10.54
CA GLU A 200 -11.20 17.57 -10.90
C GLU A 200 -12.14 17.98 -9.77
N TRP A 201 -11.80 17.78 -8.49
CA TRP A 201 -12.68 18.10 -7.37
C TRP A 201 -12.35 19.44 -6.70
N VAL A 202 -11.08 19.80 -6.59
CA VAL A 202 -10.65 21.01 -5.88
C VAL A 202 -10.88 22.26 -6.73
N ILE A 203 -10.65 22.22 -8.05
CA ILE A 203 -10.87 23.38 -8.91
C ILE A 203 -12.36 23.79 -8.94
N PRO A 204 -13.33 22.89 -9.20
CA PRO A 204 -14.74 23.28 -9.24
C PRO A 204 -15.28 23.73 -7.89
N CYS A 205 -14.85 23.11 -6.78
CA CYS A 205 -15.23 23.56 -5.43
C CYS A 205 -14.70 24.96 -5.13
N THR A 206 -13.45 25.25 -5.50
CA THR A 206 -12.86 26.58 -5.29
C THR A 206 -13.55 27.64 -6.15
N VAL A 207 -13.85 27.31 -7.41
CA VAL A 207 -14.61 28.20 -8.32
C VAL A 207 -16.04 28.40 -7.81
N ALA A 208 -16.73 27.36 -7.34
CA ALA A 208 -18.07 27.45 -6.79
C ALA A 208 -18.12 28.30 -5.50
N ILE A 209 -17.12 28.17 -4.62
CA ILE A 209 -16.98 28.99 -3.41
C ILE A 209 -16.77 30.46 -3.79
N VAL A 210 -15.86 30.76 -4.73
CA VAL A 210 -15.61 32.12 -5.20
C VAL A 210 -16.87 32.72 -5.84
N LEU A 211 -17.56 31.97 -6.71
CA LEU A 211 -18.81 32.42 -7.34
C LEU A 211 -19.94 32.62 -6.33
N PHE A 212 -20.03 31.78 -5.29
CA PHE A 212 -21.00 31.92 -4.20
C PHE A 212 -20.78 33.22 -3.40
N PHE A 213 -19.53 33.53 -3.04
CA PHE A 213 -19.21 34.77 -2.33
C PHE A 213 -19.38 36.02 -3.20
N VAL A 214 -19.06 35.95 -4.50
CA VAL A 214 -19.33 37.04 -5.46
C VAL A 214 -20.84 37.25 -5.62
N GLY A 215 -21.64 36.18 -5.73
CA GLY A 215 -23.09 36.24 -5.81
C GLY A 215 -23.74 36.85 -4.57
N ILE A 216 -23.29 36.47 -3.38
CA ILE A 216 -23.74 37.06 -2.10
C ILE A 216 -23.41 38.56 -2.06
N GLY A 217 -22.20 38.96 -2.44
CA GLY A 217 -21.80 40.37 -2.48
C GLY A 217 -22.69 41.22 -3.40
N LEU A 218 -23.06 40.68 -4.57
CA LEU A 218 -23.98 41.35 -5.50
C LEU A 218 -25.39 41.50 -4.91
N ILE A 219 -25.92 40.48 -4.23
CA ILE A 219 -27.24 40.53 -3.59
C ILE A 219 -27.27 41.60 -2.49
N PHE A 220 -26.25 41.64 -1.63
CA PHE A 220 -26.15 42.65 -0.58
C PHE A 220 -26.02 44.07 -1.16
N GLY A 221 -25.29 44.26 -2.26
CA GLY A 221 -25.19 45.54 -2.95
C GLY A 221 -26.54 46.02 -3.51
N VAL A 222 -27.32 45.12 -4.12
CA VAL A 222 -28.65 45.45 -4.64
C VAL A 222 -29.63 45.76 -3.51
N LEU A 223 -29.63 44.99 -2.42
CA LEU A 223 -30.47 45.25 -1.25
C LEU A 223 -30.13 46.58 -0.59
N PHE A 224 -28.85 46.91 -0.44
CA PHE A 224 -28.41 48.18 0.14
C PHE A 224 -28.86 49.37 -0.72
N GLY A 225 -28.71 49.28 -2.05
CA GLY A 225 -29.21 50.30 -2.98
C GLY A 225 -30.74 50.47 -2.92
N PHE A 226 -31.50 49.37 -2.75
CA PHE A 226 -32.94 49.43 -2.56
C PHE A 226 -33.36 50.12 -1.25
N VAL A 227 -32.64 49.85 -0.15
CA VAL A 227 -32.90 50.48 1.15
C VAL A 227 -32.62 51.98 1.09
N GLU A 228 -31.54 52.41 0.45
CA GLU A 228 -31.24 53.84 0.24
C GLU A 228 -32.31 54.53 -0.62
N LEU A 229 -32.74 53.88 -1.71
CA LEU A 229 -33.79 54.40 -2.59
C LEU A 229 -35.12 54.58 -1.85
N LEU A 230 -35.52 53.59 -1.04
CA LEU A 230 -36.72 53.64 -0.21
C LEU A 230 -36.60 54.72 0.87
N GLY A 231 -35.42 54.87 1.50
CA GLY A 231 -35.14 55.93 2.46
C GLY A 231 -35.25 57.33 1.85
N PHE A 232 -34.77 57.50 0.61
CA PHE A 232 -34.90 58.75 -0.13
C PHE A 232 -36.35 59.06 -0.51
N ALA A 233 -37.08 58.05 -0.99
CA ALA A 233 -38.51 58.18 -1.33
C ALA A 233 -39.36 58.54 -0.09
N ALA A 234 -39.10 57.89 1.05
CA ALA A 234 -39.80 58.15 2.31
C ALA A 234 -39.55 59.58 2.83
N LYS A 235 -38.30 60.08 2.75
CA LYS A 235 -37.97 61.47 3.12
C LYS A 235 -38.70 62.48 2.23
N LYS A 236 -38.73 62.25 0.91
CA LYS A 236 -39.42 63.12 -0.06
C LYS A 236 -40.94 63.10 0.14
N TYR A 237 -41.51 61.95 0.47
CA TYR A 237 -42.93 61.84 0.81
C TYR A 237 -43.24 62.59 2.11
N ALA A 238 -42.44 62.41 3.16
CA ALA A 238 -42.63 63.09 4.44
C ALA A 238 -42.53 64.63 4.32
N SER A 239 -41.61 65.15 3.50
CA SER A 239 -41.53 66.60 3.24
C SER A 239 -42.77 67.10 2.49
N SER A 240 -43.25 66.37 1.49
CA SER A 240 -44.45 66.73 0.74
C SER A 240 -45.71 66.75 1.61
N VAL A 241 -45.84 65.81 2.55
CA VAL A 241 -46.97 65.76 3.49
C VAL A 241 -46.91 66.92 4.49
N ARG A 242 -45.71 67.28 4.96
CA ARG A 242 -45.51 68.41 5.86
C ARG A 242 -45.88 69.74 5.19
N ASP A 243 -45.42 69.96 3.95
CA ASP A 243 -45.74 71.15 3.16
C ASP A 243 -47.23 71.26 2.80
N ALA A 244 -47.94 70.13 2.68
CA ALA A 244 -49.38 70.14 2.47
C ALA A 244 -50.14 70.55 3.74
N ARG A 245 -49.75 69.98 4.90
CA ARG A 245 -50.35 70.29 6.19
C ARG A 245 -50.13 71.74 6.63
N ASP A 246 -48.93 72.27 6.38
CA ASP A 246 -48.63 73.67 6.70
C ASP A 246 -49.42 74.64 5.80
N ARG A 247 -49.76 74.24 4.57
CA ARG A 247 -50.61 75.03 3.67
C ARG A 247 -52.09 75.03 4.04
N GLU A 248 -52.64 73.88 4.48
CA GLU A 248 -54.03 73.78 4.96
C GLU A 248 -54.22 74.59 6.26
N ASN A 249 -53.32 74.46 7.23
CA ASN A 249 -53.36 75.23 8.47
C ASN A 249 -53.30 76.75 8.22
N PHE A 250 -52.59 77.20 7.17
CA PHE A 250 -52.51 78.62 6.81
C PHE A 250 -53.79 79.14 6.14
N GLN A 251 -54.56 78.27 5.48
CA GLN A 251 -55.85 78.65 4.89
C GLN A 251 -56.96 78.72 5.93
N GLU A 252 -57.04 77.77 6.87
CA GLU A 252 -58.04 77.81 7.96
C GLU A 252 -57.85 79.04 8.85
N ALA A 253 -56.60 79.39 9.22
CA ALA A 253 -56.31 80.57 10.03
C ALA A 253 -56.71 81.90 9.36
N LYS A 254 -56.92 81.93 8.03
CA LYS A 254 -57.33 83.13 7.29
C LYS A 254 -58.84 83.29 7.17
N ILE A 255 -59.62 82.21 7.31
CA ILE A 255 -61.07 82.25 7.09
C ILE A 255 -61.82 82.66 8.38
N ASP A 256 -61.25 82.42 9.56
CA ASP A 256 -61.89 82.75 10.85
C ASP A 256 -61.88 84.25 11.22
N PHE A 257 -61.40 85.15 10.36
CA PHE A 257 -61.38 86.60 10.64
C PHE A 257 -62.53 87.40 10.01
N TYR A 258 -63.50 86.77 9.33
CA TYR A 258 -64.66 87.45 8.74
C TYR A 258 -65.96 86.62 8.81
N ALA A 259 -66.46 86.38 10.02
CA ALA A 259 -67.86 86.03 10.29
C ALA A 259 -68.39 86.84 11.48
#